data_AF-A0A1I5HRS5-F1
#
_entry.id   AF-A0A1I5HRS5-F1
#
_cell.length_a   1.000
_cell.length_b   1.000
_cell.length_c   1.000
_cell.angle_alpha   90.00
_cell.angle_beta   90.00
_cell.angle_gamma   90.00
#
_symmetry.space_group_name_H-M   'P 1'
#
loop_
_entity.id
_entity.type
_entity.pdbx_description
1 polymer ?
#
loop_
_entity_poly.entity_id
_entity_poly.type
_entity_poly.pdbx_seq_one_letter_code
_entity_poly.pdbx_strand_id
1 'polypeptide(L)'
;MKKLHVYLIALIACIAFQSCACVTLKRMNDRRITRYVAKHLEDVYAVSDTLRLMAANPTQRFPVNSLPDHLRKKVAILGEEATVSFQENYPYRQGEPCDSVVVFEHVSILLGVRELIYDFSVVTQPVNENRQYRDWYGFIRIAPRIYIRRSQIPLM
;
A
#
# COMPACT_ATOMS: atom_id res chain seq x y z
N MET A 1 -7.52 20.70 44.25
CA MET A 1 -6.33 20.44 43.39
C MET A 1 -6.06 18.95 43.15
N LYS A 2 -6.13 18.06 44.15
CA LYS A 2 -5.86 16.60 43.99
C LYS A 2 -6.76 15.87 42.97
N LYS A 3 -8.06 16.19 42.90
CA LYS A 3 -8.99 15.57 41.93
C LYS A 3 -8.64 15.88 40.48
N LEU A 4 -8.15 17.09 40.18
CA LEU A 4 -7.82 17.52 38.83
C LEU A 4 -6.63 16.72 38.25
N HIS A 5 -5.65 16.37 39.09
CA HIS A 5 -4.49 15.57 38.67
C HIS A 5 -4.87 14.11 38.37
N VAL A 6 -5.82 13.54 39.10
CA VAL A 6 -6.32 12.17 38.83
C VAL A 6 -7.02 12.11 37.48
N TYR A 7 -7.86 13.11 37.15
CA TYR A 7 -8.50 13.18 35.83
C TYR A 7 -7.49 13.42 34.70
N LEU A 8 -6.46 14.22 34.93
CA LEU A 8 -5.40 14.45 33.94
C LEU A 8 -4.58 13.17 33.67
N ILE A 9 -4.22 12.43 34.72
CA ILE A 9 -3.50 11.15 34.59
C ILE A 9 -4.37 10.10 33.90
N ALA A 10 -5.66 10.01 34.23
CA ALA A 10 -6.59 9.11 33.54
C ALA A 10 -6.74 9.47 32.06
N LEU A 11 -6.82 10.77 31.72
CA LEU A 11 -6.89 11.24 30.35
C LEU A 11 -5.62 10.89 29.57
N ILE A 12 -4.44 11.14 30.15
CA ILE A 12 -3.15 10.79 29.54
C ILE A 12 -3.04 9.26 29.35
N ALA A 13 -3.49 8.47 30.33
CA ALA A 13 -3.51 7.01 30.22
C ALA A 13 -4.43 6.53 29.10
N CYS A 14 -5.62 7.12 28.94
CA CYS A 14 -6.54 6.80 27.84
C CYS A 14 -5.93 7.15 26.48
N ILE A 15 -5.29 8.32 26.34
CA ILE A 15 -4.62 8.75 25.10
C ILE A 15 -3.43 7.83 24.77
N ALA A 16 -2.64 7.45 25.78
CA ALA A 16 -1.55 6.49 25.62
C ALA A 16 -2.04 5.10 25.21
N PHE A 17 -3.18 4.65 25.74
CA PHE A 17 -3.77 3.35 25.39
C PHE A 17 -4.33 3.34 23.96
N GLN A 18 -5.03 4.41 23.56
CA GLN A 18 -5.55 4.57 22.20
C GLN A 18 -4.43 4.60 21.16
N SER A 19 -3.35 5.34 21.43
CA SER A 19 -2.19 5.39 20.51
C SER A 19 -1.47 4.04 20.37
N CYS A 20 -1.29 3.29 21.47
CA CYS A 20 -0.70 1.93 21.43
C CYS A 20 -1.58 0.90 20.70
N ALA A 21 -2.91 0.97 20.87
CA ALA A 21 -3.85 0.08 20.18
C ALA A 21 -3.82 0.28 18.66
N CYS A 22 -3.79 1.55 18.20
CA CYS A 22 -3.68 1.89 16.79
C CYS A 22 -2.39 1.35 16.15
N VAL A 23 -1.24 1.47 16.83
CA VAL A 23 0.04 0.95 16.32
C VAL A 23 0.02 -0.58 16.20
N THR A 24 -0.51 -1.27 17.22
CA THR A 24 -0.63 -2.74 17.22
C THR A 24 -1.53 -3.23 16.09
N LEU A 25 -2.67 -2.58 15.91
CA LEU A 25 -3.62 -2.90 14.86
C LEU A 25 -3.03 -2.69 13.44
N LYS A 26 -2.28 -1.59 13.23
CA LYS A 26 -1.55 -1.35 11.99
C LYS A 26 -0.51 -2.45 11.71
N ARG A 27 0.27 -2.86 12.72
CA ARG A 27 1.24 -3.98 12.59
C ARG A 27 0.59 -5.30 12.24
N MET A 28 -0.55 -5.62 12.86
CA MET A 28 -1.31 -6.84 12.55
C MET A 28 -1.80 -6.84 11.11
N ASN A 29 -2.33 -5.70 10.63
CA ASN A 29 -2.79 -5.58 9.25
C ASN A 29 -1.63 -5.67 8.25
N ASP A 30 -0.47 -5.03 8.53
CA ASP A 30 0.76 -5.16 7.72
C ASP A 30 1.11 -6.65 7.53
N ARG A 31 1.20 -7.40 8.64
CA ARG A 31 1.47 -8.84 8.59
C ARG A 31 0.43 -9.63 7.83
N ARG A 32 -0.85 -9.24 7.88
CA ARG A 32 -1.93 -9.95 7.18
C ARG A 32 -1.81 -9.74 5.68
N ILE A 33 -1.64 -8.50 5.22
CA ILE A 33 -1.49 -8.17 3.79
C ILE A 33 -0.20 -8.75 3.24
N THR A 34 0.94 -8.61 3.94
CA THR A 34 2.20 -9.22 3.49
C THR A 34 2.05 -10.73 3.30
N ARG A 35 1.41 -11.44 4.24
CA ARG A 35 1.16 -12.89 4.10
C ARG A 35 0.19 -13.20 2.96
N TYR A 36 -0.84 -12.38 2.79
CA TYR A 36 -1.82 -12.55 1.72
C TYR A 36 -1.17 -12.40 0.34
N VAL A 37 -0.45 -11.29 0.13
CA VAL A 37 0.27 -11.04 -1.12
C VAL A 37 1.33 -12.10 -1.35
N ALA A 38 2.09 -12.50 -0.32
CA ALA A 38 3.08 -13.57 -0.42
C ALA A 38 2.47 -14.91 -0.87
N LYS A 39 1.24 -15.21 -0.46
CA LYS A 39 0.51 -16.42 -0.87
C LYS A 39 0.03 -16.34 -2.34
N HIS A 40 -0.20 -15.15 -2.86
CA HIS A 40 -0.74 -14.89 -4.20
C HIS A 40 0.28 -14.25 -5.15
N LEU A 41 1.58 -14.45 -4.92
CA LEU A 41 2.63 -13.78 -5.70
C LEU A 41 2.54 -14.08 -7.20
N GLU A 42 2.25 -15.34 -7.57
CA GLU A 42 2.11 -15.73 -8.97
C GLU A 42 0.96 -14.98 -9.66
N ASP A 43 -0.17 -14.81 -8.97
CA ASP A 43 -1.30 -14.02 -9.48
C ASP A 43 -0.91 -12.54 -9.63
N VAL A 44 -0.14 -11.99 -8.69
CA VAL A 44 0.34 -10.60 -8.78
C VAL A 44 1.21 -10.41 -10.03
N TYR A 45 2.18 -11.28 -10.27
CA TYR A 45 3.01 -11.19 -11.48
C TYR A 45 2.18 -11.32 -12.75
N ALA A 46 1.39 -12.40 -12.86
CA ALA A 46 0.61 -12.69 -14.06
C ALA A 46 -0.38 -11.56 -14.40
N VAL A 47 -1.08 -11.02 -13.39
CA VAL A 47 -2.01 -9.91 -13.59
C VAL A 47 -1.27 -8.64 -13.95
N SER A 48 -0.15 -8.33 -13.28
CA SER A 48 0.62 -7.12 -13.57
C SER A 48 1.19 -7.14 -14.99
N ASP A 49 1.73 -8.26 -15.43
CA ASP A 49 2.24 -8.43 -16.80
C ASP A 49 1.11 -8.27 -17.83
N THR A 50 -0.06 -8.85 -17.55
CA THR A 50 -1.23 -8.71 -18.44
C THR A 50 -1.68 -7.26 -18.53
N LEU A 51 -1.83 -6.56 -17.40
CA LEU A 51 -2.23 -5.15 -17.37
C LEU A 51 -1.21 -4.27 -18.08
N ARG A 52 0.08 -4.54 -17.90
CA ARG A 52 1.16 -3.84 -18.60
C ARG A 52 1.04 -3.99 -20.12
N LEU A 53 0.75 -5.19 -20.62
CA LEU A 53 0.56 -5.43 -22.06
C LEU A 53 -0.73 -4.81 -22.60
N MET A 54 -1.76 -4.68 -21.76
CA MET A 54 -3.03 -4.02 -22.11
C MET A 54 -2.96 -2.50 -22.10
N ALA A 55 -1.96 -1.92 -21.44
CA ALA A 55 -1.82 -0.47 -21.33
C ALA A 55 -1.39 0.13 -22.67
N ALA A 56 -2.23 1.00 -23.22
CA ALA A 56 -2.00 1.73 -24.46
C ALA A 56 -1.49 3.17 -24.22
N ASN A 57 -1.62 3.67 -22.99
CA ASN A 57 -1.20 5.02 -22.61
C ASN A 57 -0.05 4.98 -21.59
N PRO A 58 0.79 6.04 -21.51
CA PRO A 58 1.87 6.14 -20.51
C PRO A 58 1.39 6.07 -19.06
N THR A 59 0.13 6.42 -18.81
CA THR A 59 -0.55 6.15 -17.55
C THR A 59 -1.96 5.72 -17.86
N GLN A 60 -2.32 4.51 -17.43
CA GLN A 60 -3.63 3.93 -17.70
C GLN A 60 -4.23 3.32 -16.44
N ARG A 61 -5.46 3.71 -16.17
CA ARG A 61 -6.27 3.23 -15.05
C ARG A 61 -7.17 2.10 -15.53
N PHE A 62 -7.25 1.05 -14.72
CA PHE A 62 -8.06 -0.14 -14.93
C PHE A 62 -8.95 -0.35 -13.69
N PRO A 63 -10.10 0.34 -13.62
CA PRO A 63 -11.13 0.02 -12.64
C PRO A 63 -11.49 -1.46 -12.73
N VAL A 64 -11.66 -2.15 -11.59
CA VAL A 64 -11.99 -3.59 -11.58
C VAL A 64 -13.19 -3.92 -12.46
N ASN A 65 -14.19 -3.04 -12.51
CA ASN A 65 -15.42 -3.23 -13.27
C ASN A 65 -15.23 -3.13 -14.80
N SER A 66 -14.15 -2.51 -15.29
CA SER A 66 -13.87 -2.42 -16.73
C SER A 66 -13.02 -3.57 -17.26
N LEU A 67 -12.56 -4.48 -16.38
CA LEU A 67 -11.71 -5.60 -16.76
C LEU A 67 -12.51 -6.81 -17.26
N PRO A 68 -11.95 -7.61 -18.19
CA PRO A 68 -12.50 -8.91 -18.56
C PRO A 68 -12.70 -9.81 -17.33
N ASP A 69 -13.73 -10.67 -17.35
CA ASP A 69 -14.13 -11.50 -16.21
C ASP A 69 -13.00 -12.30 -15.55
N HIS A 70 -12.06 -12.81 -16.36
CA HIS A 70 -10.92 -13.60 -15.89
C HIS A 70 -9.89 -12.77 -15.12
N LEU A 71 -9.72 -11.49 -15.46
CA LEU A 71 -8.86 -10.54 -14.74
C LEU A 71 -9.60 -9.87 -13.58
N ARG A 72 -10.89 -9.55 -13.75
CA ARG A 72 -11.71 -8.88 -12.74
C ARG A 72 -11.61 -9.56 -11.39
N LYS A 73 -11.77 -10.89 -11.34
CA LYS A 73 -11.69 -11.67 -10.10
C LYS A 73 -10.32 -11.58 -9.43
N LYS A 74 -9.24 -11.60 -10.24
CA LYS A 74 -7.87 -11.55 -9.73
C LYS A 74 -7.49 -10.13 -9.27
N VAL A 75 -7.90 -9.09 -10.00
CA VAL A 75 -7.66 -7.70 -9.58
C VAL A 75 -8.48 -7.35 -8.36
N ALA A 76 -9.75 -7.76 -8.28
CA ALA A 76 -10.61 -7.54 -7.10
C ALA A 76 -10.05 -8.14 -5.80
N ILE A 77 -9.23 -9.19 -5.92
CA ILE A 77 -8.49 -9.80 -4.81
C ILE A 77 -7.34 -8.89 -4.34
N LEU A 78 -6.72 -8.19 -5.28
CA LEU A 78 -5.52 -7.37 -5.05
C LEU A 78 -5.84 -5.91 -4.75
N GLY A 79 -7.00 -5.39 -5.16
CA GLY A 79 -7.43 -4.01 -4.97
C GLY A 79 -8.75 -3.70 -5.67
N GLU A 80 -9.21 -2.46 -5.57
CA GLU A 80 -10.43 -2.00 -6.25
C GLU A 80 -10.16 -1.44 -7.65
N GLU A 81 -8.90 -1.10 -7.90
CA GLU A 81 -8.41 -0.52 -9.14
C GLU A 81 -6.95 -0.91 -9.35
N ALA A 82 -6.53 -1.00 -10.62
CA ALA A 82 -5.13 -1.11 -10.97
C ALA A 82 -4.71 0.03 -11.90
N THR A 83 -3.58 0.65 -11.65
CA THR A 83 -3.00 1.72 -12.47
C THR A 83 -1.66 1.24 -13.02
N VAL A 84 -1.48 1.31 -14.33
CA VAL A 84 -0.19 1.08 -15.00
C VAL A 84 0.41 2.42 -15.34
N SER A 85 1.65 2.63 -14.95
CA SER A 85 2.39 3.85 -15.24
C SER A 85 3.77 3.51 -15.77
N PHE A 86 4.13 4.12 -16.89
CA PHE A 86 5.46 4.05 -17.48
C PHE A 86 6.27 5.30 -17.08
N GLN A 87 7.59 5.19 -17.18
CA GLN A 87 8.59 6.21 -16.82
C GLN A 87 8.23 7.65 -17.21
N GLU A 88 7.55 7.85 -18.33
CA GLU A 88 7.24 9.17 -18.88
C GLU A 88 6.20 9.97 -18.05
N ASN A 89 5.39 9.34 -17.19
CA ASN A 89 4.26 10.01 -16.53
C ASN A 89 3.92 9.53 -15.10
N TYR A 90 4.78 8.73 -14.46
CA TYR A 90 4.54 8.40 -13.05
C TYR A 90 4.69 9.68 -12.20
N PRO A 91 3.73 10.02 -11.31
CA PRO A 91 3.82 11.25 -10.52
C PRO A 91 4.99 11.14 -9.55
N TYR A 92 6.14 11.64 -9.99
CA TYR A 92 7.38 11.78 -9.25
C TYR A 92 7.08 12.42 -7.90
N ARG A 93 6.99 11.61 -6.85
CA ARG A 93 7.30 12.08 -5.50
C ARG A 93 8.79 11.80 -5.31
N GLN A 94 9.55 12.84 -4.98
CA GLN A 94 10.94 12.68 -4.59
C GLN A 94 11.04 11.57 -3.52
N GLY A 95 11.76 10.48 -3.85
CA GLY A 95 11.96 9.34 -2.95
C GLY A 95 11.24 8.03 -3.30
N GLU A 96 10.47 7.96 -4.39
CA GLU A 96 9.93 6.67 -4.86
C GLU A 96 10.99 5.87 -5.67
N PRO A 97 11.14 4.56 -5.44
CA PRO A 97 12.25 3.77 -5.99
C PRO A 97 12.02 3.21 -7.41
N CYS A 98 10.92 3.55 -8.06
CA CYS A 98 10.47 2.91 -9.29
C CYS A 98 10.07 3.97 -10.34
N ASP A 99 10.37 3.71 -11.62
CA ASP A 99 9.96 4.58 -12.73
C ASP A 99 8.78 4.00 -13.52
N SER A 100 8.64 2.67 -13.55
CA SER A 100 7.61 1.98 -14.30
C SER A 100 6.94 0.90 -13.45
N VAL A 101 5.65 1.06 -13.18
CA VAL A 101 4.95 0.30 -12.14
C VAL A 101 3.52 -0.08 -12.50
N VAL A 102 3.07 -1.19 -11.92
CA VAL A 102 1.63 -1.51 -11.76
C VAL A 102 1.27 -1.30 -10.30
N VAL A 103 0.28 -0.47 -10.03
CA VAL A 103 -0.20 -0.13 -8.70
C VAL A 103 -1.62 -0.67 -8.54
N PHE A 104 -1.83 -1.62 -7.64
CA PHE A 104 -3.16 -2.01 -7.19
C PHE A 104 -3.57 -1.11 -6.03
N GLU A 105 -4.58 -0.29 -6.25
CA GLU A 105 -5.07 0.69 -5.29
C GLU A 105 -6.11 0.07 -4.34
N HIS A 106 -6.17 0.61 -3.11
CA HIS A 106 -7.15 0.22 -2.10
C HIS A 106 -7.14 -1.27 -1.70
N VAL A 107 -5.96 -1.89 -1.57
CA VAL A 107 -5.80 -3.29 -1.12
C VAL A 107 -6.40 -3.52 0.29
N SER A 108 -6.49 -2.47 1.10
CA SER A 108 -7.18 -2.46 2.38
C SER A 108 -7.59 -1.03 2.72
N ILE A 109 -8.86 -0.80 3.05
CA ILE A 109 -9.40 0.52 3.41
C ILE A 109 -9.48 0.71 4.94
N LEU A 110 -9.73 -0.38 5.67
CA LEU A 110 -10.04 -0.38 7.11
C LEU A 110 -9.00 0.32 8.01
N LEU A 111 -7.73 0.39 7.60
CA LEU A 111 -6.63 0.97 8.38
C LEU A 111 -5.67 1.80 7.51
N GLY A 112 -6.24 2.53 6.55
CA GLY A 112 -5.52 3.44 5.64
C GLY A 112 -5.27 2.84 4.28
N VAL A 113 -5.15 3.70 3.27
CA VAL A 113 -4.95 3.27 1.89
C VAL A 113 -3.58 2.62 1.76
N ARG A 114 -3.62 1.35 1.36
CA ARG A 114 -2.44 0.57 1.02
C ARG A 114 -2.50 0.22 -0.43
N GLU A 115 -1.40 0.47 -1.10
CA GLU A 115 -1.25 0.15 -2.51
C GLU A 115 -0.20 -0.95 -2.63
N LEU A 116 -0.49 -1.92 -3.49
CA LEU A 116 0.46 -2.94 -3.88
C LEU A 116 1.12 -2.49 -5.18
N ILE A 117 2.43 -2.39 -5.16
CA ILE A 117 3.24 -1.90 -6.28
C ILE A 117 4.06 -3.06 -6.82
N TYR A 118 3.92 -3.34 -8.10
CA TYR A 118 4.83 -4.17 -8.87
C TYR A 118 5.72 -3.27 -9.74
N ASP A 119 7.03 -3.41 -9.58
CA ASP A 119 8.06 -2.62 -10.25
C ASP A 119 8.63 -3.37 -11.46
N PHE A 120 8.28 -2.89 -12.65
CA PHE A 120 8.81 -3.44 -13.90
C PHE A 120 9.85 -2.52 -14.54
N SER A 121 10.41 -1.58 -13.78
CA SER A 121 11.49 -0.70 -14.22
C SER A 121 12.68 -1.50 -14.74
N VAL A 122 13.36 -0.96 -15.76
CA VAL A 122 14.61 -1.54 -16.28
C VAL A 122 15.69 -1.47 -15.20
N VAL A 123 15.78 -0.33 -14.51
CA VAL A 123 16.72 -0.08 -13.42
C VAL A 123 15.98 -0.08 -12.09
N THR A 124 16.27 -1.05 -11.21
CA THR A 124 15.72 -1.09 -9.86
C THR A 124 16.55 -0.24 -8.91
N GLN A 125 15.93 0.76 -8.26
CA GLN A 125 16.59 1.52 -7.21
C GLN A 125 16.42 0.85 -5.84
N PRO A 126 17.38 1.03 -4.92
CA PRO A 126 17.24 0.55 -3.55
C PRO A 126 16.06 1.25 -2.85
N VAL A 127 15.14 0.46 -2.31
CA VAL A 127 14.02 0.96 -1.51
C VAL A 127 14.46 1.15 -0.07
N ASN A 128 14.35 2.38 0.44
CA ASN A 128 14.50 2.63 1.87
C ASN A 128 13.27 2.05 2.60
N GLU A 129 13.42 0.82 3.13
CA GLU A 129 12.38 0.17 3.92
C GLU A 129 12.17 0.93 5.24
N ASN A 130 11.22 1.85 5.25
CA ASN A 130 10.84 2.53 6.46
C ASN A 130 9.67 1.79 7.12
N ARG A 131 9.98 1.04 8.18
CA ARG A 131 9.01 0.33 9.01
C ARG A 131 8.47 1.18 10.15
N GLN A 132 9.00 2.39 10.37
CA GLN A 132 8.53 3.31 11.38
C GLN A 132 7.15 3.88 10.96
N TYR A 133 6.28 4.10 11.94
CA TYR A 133 4.89 4.54 11.71
C TYR A 133 4.72 6.07 11.68
N ARG A 134 5.83 6.82 11.59
CA ARG A 134 5.85 8.29 11.71
C ARG A 134 5.81 9.02 10.37
N ASP A 135 6.24 8.40 9.27
CA ASP A 135 6.44 9.08 7.99
C ASP A 135 5.22 9.01 7.06
N TRP A 136 5.16 9.98 6.12
CA TRP A 136 4.04 10.23 5.21
C TRP A 136 3.80 9.09 4.22
N TYR A 137 4.87 8.43 3.77
CA TYR A 137 4.84 7.24 2.93
C TYR A 137 5.95 6.27 3.35
N GLY A 138 5.58 5.02 3.61
CA GLY A 138 6.53 3.96 3.94
C GLY A 138 6.37 2.79 2.98
N PHE A 139 7.49 2.31 2.42
CA PHE A 139 7.52 1.12 1.58
C PHE A 139 7.93 -0.11 2.40
N ILE A 140 7.19 -1.20 2.20
CA ILE A 140 7.56 -2.52 2.72
C ILE A 140 7.76 -3.44 1.52
N ARG A 141 8.98 -3.92 1.30
CA ARG A 141 9.25 -4.95 0.30
C ARG A 141 8.71 -6.29 0.78
N ILE A 142 7.89 -6.94 -0.05
CA ILE A 142 7.35 -8.28 0.22
C ILE A 142 8.14 -9.34 -0.53
N ALA A 143 8.44 -9.06 -1.80
CA ALA A 143 9.16 -9.95 -2.72
C ALA A 143 10.04 -9.10 -3.65
N PRO A 144 10.92 -9.70 -4.47
CA PRO A 144 11.66 -8.94 -5.48
C PRO A 144 10.70 -8.11 -6.32
N ARG A 145 10.95 -6.79 -6.43
CA ARG A 145 10.13 -5.85 -7.22
C ARG A 145 8.66 -5.71 -6.78
N ILE A 146 8.28 -6.22 -5.61
CA ILE A 146 6.92 -6.08 -5.08
C ILE A 146 6.96 -5.37 -3.73
N TYR A 147 6.25 -4.26 -3.65
CA TYR A 147 6.23 -3.37 -2.49
C TYR A 147 4.80 -3.07 -2.05
N ILE A 148 4.59 -2.90 -0.74
CA ILE A 148 3.40 -2.22 -0.22
C ILE A 148 3.77 -0.78 0.05
N ARG A 149 3.06 0.17 -0.56
CA ARG A 149 3.09 1.58 -0.17
C ARG A 149 2.00 1.82 0.89
N ARG A 150 2.41 2.40 2.02
CA ARG A 150 1.51 2.80 3.11
C ARG A 150 1.30 4.30 3.04
N SER A 151 0.06 4.76 2.92
CA SER A 151 -0.30 6.15 3.19
C SER A 151 -0.65 6.33 4.68
N GLN A 152 -0.43 7.52 5.24
CA GLN A 152 -0.99 7.85 6.55
C GLN A 152 -2.52 7.82 6.47
N ILE A 153 -3.17 7.11 7.40
CA ILE A 153 -4.50 7.52 7.85
C ILE A 153 -4.29 8.87 8.54
N PRO A 154 -5.03 9.93 8.22
CA PRO A 154 -5.03 11.10 9.09
C PRO A 154 -5.38 10.62 10.49
N LEU A 155 -4.43 10.75 11.42
CA LEU A 155 -4.70 10.59 12.84
C LEU A 155 -5.66 11.72 13.19
N MET A 156 -6.95 11.42 13.30
CA MET A 156 -7.91 12.31 13.97
C MET A 156 -7.63 12.30 15.47
#